data_AF-A0A966FL72-F1
#
_entry.id   AF-A0A966FL72-F1
#
_cell.length_a   1.000
_cell.length_b   1.000
_cell.length_c   1.000
_cell.angle_alpha   90.00
_cell.angle_beta   90.00
_cell.angle_gamma   90.00
#
_symmetry.space_group_name_H-M   'P 1'
#
loop_
_entity.id
_entity.type
_entity.pdbx_description
1 polymer ?
#
loop_
_entity_poly.entity_id
_entity_poly.type
_entity_poly.pdbx_seq_one_letter_code
_entity_poly.pdbx_strand_id
1 'polypeptide(L)'
;LQLIPYFISSHPASELEDMANLAAETKNMGFQLEQVQGFTPTPMTVATVIYYSGYHPYTLKEVPTPRTKKEKEDQHKFFFWYKKENKDWIRNTLNKVGRQDLLNVLLPENNSWKKNKTAHKTAQHTFDDAIPFNKRKKVKRVAGKRK
;
A
#
# COMPACT_ATOMS: atom_id res chain seq x y z
N LEU A 1 17.71 16.18 10.37
CA LEU A 1 17.54 15.23 9.24
C LEU A 1 16.12 15.38 8.69
N GLN A 2 15.96 15.48 7.38
CA GLN A 2 14.65 15.42 6.71
C GLN A 2 14.51 14.00 6.14
N LEU A 3 13.55 13.22 6.64
CA LEU A 3 13.27 11.88 6.12
C LEU A 3 12.41 12.01 4.87
N ILE A 4 12.90 11.50 3.74
CA ILE A 4 12.13 11.38 2.50
C ILE A 4 11.77 9.91 2.34
N PRO A 5 10.52 9.52 2.60
CA PRO A 5 10.12 8.12 2.46
C PRO A 5 9.97 7.74 0.98
N TYR A 6 10.42 6.54 0.63
CA TYR A 6 10.32 5.96 -0.71
C TYR A 6 9.19 4.94 -0.74
N PHE A 7 8.28 5.07 -1.71
CA PHE A 7 7.14 4.18 -1.87
C PHE A 7 7.16 3.49 -3.23
N ILE A 8 6.72 2.23 -3.25
CA ILE A 8 6.57 1.43 -4.46
C ILE A 8 5.07 1.30 -4.78
N SER A 9 4.68 1.73 -5.97
CA SER A 9 3.35 1.55 -6.56
C SER A 9 3.32 0.32 -7.46
N SER A 10 2.12 -0.17 -7.84
CA SER A 10 1.98 -1.29 -8.78
C SER A 10 2.55 -2.63 -8.30
N HIS A 11 2.60 -2.85 -6.98
CA HIS A 11 3.11 -4.09 -6.43
C HIS A 11 2.16 -5.26 -6.76
N PRO A 12 2.66 -6.50 -6.98
CA PRO A 12 1.81 -7.68 -7.08
C PRO A 12 0.91 -7.84 -5.84
N ALA A 13 -0.33 -8.31 -6.03
CA ALA A 13 -1.38 -8.32 -5.02
C ALA A 13 -1.89 -6.92 -4.58
N SER A 14 -1.49 -5.84 -5.26
CA SER A 14 -2.05 -4.52 -5.00
C SER A 14 -3.22 -4.25 -5.93
N GLU A 15 -4.36 -3.94 -5.33
CA GLU A 15 -5.51 -3.40 -6.02
C GLU A 15 -5.48 -1.87 -6.03
N LEU A 16 -6.42 -1.31 -6.77
CA LEU A 16 -6.54 0.14 -6.90
C LEU A 16 -6.96 0.79 -5.57
N GLU A 17 -7.79 0.11 -4.78
CA GLU A 17 -8.21 0.54 -3.44
C GLU A 17 -7.05 0.55 -2.43
N ASP A 18 -6.16 -0.42 -2.49
CA ASP A 18 -5.00 -0.52 -1.59
C ASP A 18 -4.08 0.69 -1.74
N MET A 19 -3.88 1.15 -2.98
CA MET A 19 -3.07 2.32 -3.27
C MET A 19 -3.76 3.62 -2.83
N ALA A 20 -5.09 3.69 -2.95
CA ALA A 20 -5.87 4.81 -2.43
C ALA A 20 -5.83 4.87 -0.89
N ASN A 21 -5.97 3.72 -0.22
CA ASN A 21 -5.82 3.58 1.23
C ASN A 21 -4.44 4.06 1.68
N LEU A 22 -3.37 3.56 1.05
CA LEU A 22 -2.00 3.93 1.36
C LEU A 22 -1.73 5.43 1.12
N ALA A 23 -2.28 6.00 0.05
CA ALA A 23 -2.21 7.44 -0.19
C ALA A 23 -2.92 8.26 0.90
N ALA A 24 -4.05 7.78 1.40
CA ALA A 24 -4.80 8.43 2.47
C ALA A 24 -4.04 8.36 3.82
N GLU A 25 -3.48 7.20 4.16
CA GLU A 25 -2.65 7.01 5.34
C GLU A 25 -1.40 7.90 5.31
N THR A 26 -0.66 7.89 4.20
CA THR A 26 0.54 8.73 4.05
C THR A 26 0.21 10.22 4.13
N LYS A 27 -0.92 10.65 3.56
CA LYS A 27 -1.44 12.02 3.72
C LYS A 27 -1.72 12.36 5.19
N ASN A 28 -2.36 11.45 5.93
CA ASN A 28 -2.68 11.64 7.35
C ASN A 28 -1.42 11.73 8.23
N MET A 29 -0.37 10.98 7.87
CA MET A 29 0.96 11.09 8.50
C MET A 29 1.66 12.42 8.17
N GLY A 30 1.12 13.23 7.25
CA GLY A 30 1.67 14.51 6.84
C GLY A 30 2.69 14.42 5.71
N PHE A 31 2.80 13.27 5.04
CA PHE A 31 3.68 13.11 3.89
C PHE A 31 3.01 13.58 2.60
N GLN A 32 3.76 14.38 1.84
CA GLN A 32 3.48 14.68 0.45
C GLN A 32 4.56 13.99 -0.37
N LEU A 33 4.22 12.86 -0.97
CA LEU A 33 5.19 12.06 -1.69
C LEU A 33 5.54 12.74 -3.01
N GLU A 34 6.84 12.92 -3.22
CA GLU A 34 7.38 13.38 -4.51
C GLU A 34 8.04 12.22 -5.26
N GLN A 35 8.54 11.22 -4.53
CA GLN A 35 9.23 10.06 -5.07
C GLN A 35 8.41 8.80 -4.82
N VAL A 36 7.71 8.37 -5.86
CA VAL A 36 7.05 7.07 -5.90
C VAL A 36 7.60 6.33 -7.11
N GLN A 37 8.04 5.09 -6.93
CA GLN A 37 8.54 4.27 -8.01
C GLN A 37 7.52 3.19 -8.37
N GLY A 38 7.41 2.85 -9.65
CA GLY A 38 6.65 1.67 -10.06
C GLY A 38 7.40 0.39 -9.72
N PHE A 39 6.69 -0.67 -9.37
CA PHE A 39 7.28 -1.98 -9.13
C PHE A 39 8.11 -2.45 -10.33
N THR A 40 9.37 -2.78 -10.06
CA THR A 40 10.32 -3.34 -11.02
C THR A 40 10.67 -4.77 -10.61
N PRO A 41 10.29 -5.78 -11.41
CA PRO A 41 10.57 -7.18 -11.09
C PRO A 41 12.07 -7.40 -10.89
N THR A 42 12.46 -7.75 -9.67
CA THR A 42 13.84 -8.09 -9.33
C THR A 42 13.97 -9.61 -9.23
N PRO A 43 14.98 -10.24 -9.86
CA PRO A 43 15.20 -11.68 -9.74
C PRO A 43 15.26 -12.15 -8.29
N MET A 44 15.02 -13.45 -8.08
CA MET A 44 15.05 -14.08 -6.75
C MET A 44 14.00 -13.58 -5.76
N THR A 45 12.99 -12.82 -6.20
CA THR A 45 11.88 -12.36 -5.34
C THR A 45 10.57 -13.07 -5.66
N VAL A 46 9.78 -13.35 -4.61
CA VAL A 46 8.42 -13.92 -4.73
C VAL A 46 7.51 -12.99 -5.54
N ALA A 47 7.61 -11.68 -5.32
CA ALA A 47 6.85 -10.68 -6.07
C ALA A 47 7.09 -10.79 -7.58
N THR A 48 8.33 -11.02 -8.02
CA THR A 48 8.63 -11.25 -9.44
C THR A 48 7.98 -12.51 -9.98
N VAL A 49 8.01 -13.62 -9.22
CA VAL A 49 7.33 -14.85 -9.63
C VAL A 49 5.83 -14.61 -9.78
N ILE A 50 5.20 -13.92 -8.84
CA ILE A 50 3.78 -13.53 -8.91
C ILE A 50 3.56 -12.62 -10.12
N TYR A 51 4.44 -11.63 -10.33
CA TYR A 51 4.31 -10.67 -11.40
C TYR A 51 4.25 -11.33 -12.77
N TYR A 52 5.11 -12.32 -13.04
CA TYR A 52 5.14 -13.03 -14.31
C TYR A 52 4.12 -14.17 -14.40
N SER A 53 3.97 -14.98 -13.35
CA SER A 53 3.06 -16.14 -13.40
C SER A 53 1.60 -15.77 -13.21
N GLY A 54 1.29 -14.72 -12.44
CA GLY A 54 -0.06 -14.37 -11.99
C GLY A 54 -0.54 -15.21 -10.80
N TYR A 55 0.31 -16.08 -10.25
CA TYR A 55 -0.03 -16.98 -9.16
C TYR A 55 0.93 -16.81 -7.99
N HIS A 56 0.39 -16.98 -6.79
CA HIS A 56 1.21 -17.08 -5.59
C HIS A 56 1.97 -18.42 -5.58
N PRO A 57 3.32 -18.43 -5.51
CA PRO A 57 4.12 -19.62 -5.80
C PRO A 57 3.92 -20.77 -4.80
N TYR A 58 3.47 -20.47 -3.58
CA TYR A 58 3.29 -21.47 -2.54
C TYR A 58 1.85 -21.96 -2.39
N THR A 59 0.87 -21.14 -2.77
CA THR A 59 -0.56 -21.46 -2.59
C THR A 59 -1.25 -21.74 -3.90
N LEU A 60 -0.59 -21.44 -5.03
CA LEU A 60 -1.10 -21.59 -6.39
C LEU A 60 -2.43 -20.88 -6.64
N LYS A 61 -2.75 -19.88 -5.81
CA LYS A 61 -3.91 -19.01 -6.01
C LYS A 61 -3.54 -17.90 -6.98
N GLU A 62 -4.49 -17.54 -7.83
CA GLU A 62 -4.37 -16.37 -8.68
C GLU A 62 -4.22 -15.11 -7.82
N VAL A 63 -3.35 -14.20 -8.26
CA VAL A 63 -3.05 -12.95 -7.57
C VAL A 63 -3.21 -11.78 -8.53
N PRO A 64 -4.10 -10.83 -8.25
CA PRO A 64 -4.26 -9.65 -9.08
C PRO A 64 -2.94 -8.87 -9.12
N THR A 65 -2.47 -8.56 -10.33
CA THR A 65 -1.19 -7.90 -10.54
C THR A 65 -1.34 -6.80 -11.58
N PRO A 66 -1.01 -5.54 -11.26
CA PRO A 66 -0.99 -4.44 -12.22
C PRO A 66 0.09 -4.67 -13.27
N ARG A 67 -0.29 -4.93 -14.52
CA ARG A 67 0.64 -5.25 -15.61
C ARG A 67 0.63 -4.20 -16.69
N THR A 68 -0.54 -3.71 -17.05
CA THR A 68 -0.68 -2.72 -18.12
C THR A 68 -0.16 -1.37 -17.65
N LYS A 69 0.36 -0.57 -18.59
CA LYS A 69 0.81 0.81 -18.30
C LYS A 69 -0.30 1.62 -17.61
N LYS A 70 -1.54 1.46 -18.07
CA LYS A 70 -2.71 2.14 -17.52
C LYS A 70 -2.98 1.77 -16.06
N GLU A 71 -3.01 0.48 -15.71
CA GLU A 71 -3.23 0.05 -14.32
C GLU A 71 -2.15 0.58 -13.39
N LYS A 72 -0.89 0.55 -13.84
CA LYS A 72 0.24 1.06 -13.08
C LYS A 72 0.14 2.56 -12.84
N GLU A 73 -0.17 3.32 -13.89
CA GLU A 73 -0.37 4.76 -13.81
C GLU A 73 -1.56 5.14 -12.93
N ASP A 74 -2.67 4.42 -13.05
CA ASP A 74 -3.88 4.66 -12.26
C ASP A 74 -3.60 4.44 -10.76
N GLN A 75 -2.87 3.40 -10.39
CA GLN A 75 -2.39 3.21 -9.01
C GLN A 75 -1.43 4.32 -8.56
N HIS A 76 -0.50 4.71 -9.42
CA HIS A 76 0.50 5.72 -9.13
C HIS A 76 -0.11 7.11 -8.87
N LYS A 77 -1.18 7.48 -9.59
CA LYS A 77 -1.85 8.78 -9.49
C LYS A 77 -2.37 9.10 -8.08
N PHE A 78 -2.78 8.10 -7.30
CA PHE A 78 -3.32 8.32 -5.95
C PHE A 78 -2.34 9.04 -5.02
N PHE A 79 -1.05 8.74 -5.13
CA PHE A 79 -0.01 9.39 -4.31
C PHE A 79 0.17 10.87 -4.62
N PHE A 80 -0.25 11.32 -5.80
CA PHE A 80 -0.18 12.70 -6.25
C PHE A 80 -1.54 13.41 -6.19
N TRP A 81 -2.34 13.11 -5.16
CA TRP A 81 -3.68 13.66 -4.92
C TRP A 81 -3.74 15.19 -4.87
N TYR A 82 -2.62 15.84 -4.54
CA TYR A 82 -2.51 17.30 -4.47
C TYR A 82 -2.41 17.97 -5.85
N LYS A 83 -2.02 17.23 -6.90
CA LYS A 83 -1.94 17.78 -8.27
C LYS A 83 -3.33 17.98 -8.84
N LYS A 84 -3.58 19.16 -9.43
CA LYS A 84 -4.90 19.52 -9.99
C LYS A 84 -5.36 18.53 -11.06
N GLU A 85 -4.45 18.09 -11.93
CA GLU A 85 -4.73 17.13 -13.01
C GLU A 85 -5.26 15.78 -12.52
N ASN A 86 -4.96 15.39 -11.28
CA ASN A 86 -5.37 14.09 -10.73
C ASN A 86 -6.68 14.17 -9.95
N LYS A 87 -7.11 15.36 -9.51
CA LYS A 87 -8.26 15.49 -8.58
C LYS A 87 -9.56 14.95 -9.17
N ASP A 88 -9.85 15.28 -10.42
CA ASP A 88 -11.08 14.84 -11.08
C ASP A 88 -11.05 13.34 -11.36
N TRP A 89 -9.89 12.82 -11.75
CA TRP A 89 -9.69 11.39 -11.94
C TRP A 89 -9.85 10.61 -10.62
N ILE A 90 -9.26 11.09 -9.51
CA ILE A 90 -9.39 10.48 -8.18
C ILE A 90 -10.85 10.50 -7.73
N ARG A 91 -11.55 11.64 -7.89
CA ARG A 91 -12.97 11.76 -7.52
C ARG A 91 -13.83 10.76 -8.27
N ASN A 92 -13.68 10.70 -9.60
CA ASN A 92 -14.46 9.79 -10.44
C ASN A 92 -14.17 8.32 -10.10
N THR A 93 -12.89 7.99 -9.90
CA THR A 93 -12.47 6.62 -9.58
C THR A 93 -12.99 6.17 -8.22
N LEU A 94 -12.82 6.98 -7.16
CA LEU A 94 -13.30 6.62 -5.83
C LEU A 94 -14.82 6.60 -5.73
N ASN A 95 -15.52 7.47 -6.46
CA ASN A 95 -16.98 7.40 -6.57
C ASN A 95 -17.44 6.11 -7.24
N LYS A 96 -16.76 5.68 -8.31
CA LYS A 96 -17.09 4.43 -9.02
C LYS A 96 -16.85 3.20 -8.15
N VAL A 97 -15.81 3.23 -7.32
CA VAL A 97 -15.44 2.14 -6.41
C VAL A 97 -16.26 2.18 -5.11
N GLY A 98 -16.93 3.30 -4.81
CA GLY A 98 -17.78 3.46 -3.62
C GLY A 98 -17.03 3.85 -2.34
N ARG A 99 -15.76 4.28 -2.44
CA ARG A 99 -14.89 4.63 -1.30
C ARG A 99 -14.93 6.12 -0.97
N GLN A 100 -16.10 6.57 -0.52
CA GLN A 100 -16.34 7.96 -0.10
C GLN A 100 -15.49 8.37 1.11
N ASP A 101 -15.19 7.41 1.98
CA ASP A 101 -14.28 7.56 3.11
C ASP A 101 -12.89 8.05 2.67
N LEU A 102 -12.31 7.42 1.65
CA LEU A 102 -11.02 7.81 1.09
C LEU A 102 -11.09 9.11 0.31
N LEU A 103 -12.22 9.36 -0.36
CA LEU A 103 -12.41 10.60 -1.12
C LEU A 103 -12.34 11.82 -0.18
N ASN A 104 -13.03 11.76 0.95
CA ASN A 104 -13.04 12.82 1.95
C ASN A 104 -11.65 13.06 2.57
N VAL A 105 -10.86 11.98 2.74
CA VAL A 105 -9.49 12.10 3.23
C VAL A 105 -8.57 12.70 2.18
N LEU A 106 -8.60 12.20 0.93
CA LEU A 106 -7.69 12.61 -0.14
C LEU A 106 -8.04 13.99 -0.72
N LEU A 107 -9.32 14.33 -0.83
CA LEU A 107 -9.85 15.56 -1.42
C LEU A 107 -10.91 16.21 -0.51
N PRO A 108 -10.55 16.72 0.67
CA PRO A 108 -11.49 17.42 1.54
C PRO A 108 -12.01 18.72 0.90
N GLU A 109 -13.29 19.04 1.12
CA GLU A 109 -13.91 20.26 0.60
C GLU A 109 -13.30 21.54 1.17
N ASN A 110 -12.88 21.49 2.45
CA ASN A 110 -12.15 22.58 3.09
C ASN A 110 -10.66 22.47 2.79
N ASN A 111 -10.13 23.48 2.09
CA ASN A 111 -8.76 23.52 1.53
C ASN A 111 -7.64 23.69 2.58
N SER A 112 -7.89 23.34 3.85
CA SER A 112 -6.96 23.51 4.97
C SER A 112 -6.01 22.31 5.09
N TRP A 113 -5.27 21.99 4.02
CA TRP A 113 -4.16 21.06 4.18
C TRP A 113 -3.00 21.77 4.88
N LYS A 114 -2.82 21.48 6.17
CA LYS A 114 -1.64 21.92 6.92
C LYS A 114 -0.57 20.85 6.79
N LYS A 115 0.56 21.16 6.12
CA LYS A 115 1.78 20.35 6.26
C LYS A 115 2.09 20.30 7.75
N ASN A 116 2.02 19.12 8.37
CA ASN A 116 2.48 18.96 9.74
C ASN A 116 3.98 19.28 9.77
N LYS A 117 4.35 20.48 10.24
CA LYS A 117 5.73 20.77 10.62
C LYS A 117 6.03 19.87 11.82
N THR A 118 6.87 18.87 11.60
CA THR A 118 7.59 18.15 12.66
C THR A 118 6.68 17.44 13.66
N ALA A 119 5.99 16.38 13.23
CA ALA A 119 5.50 15.39 14.18
C ALA A 119 6.56 14.30 14.33
N HIS A 120 7.45 14.45 15.31
CA HIS A 120 8.09 13.32 16.00
C HIS A 120 6.98 12.51 16.72
N LYS A 121 6.00 12.00 15.98
CA LYS A 121 5.14 10.91 16.45
C LYS A 121 5.86 9.66 16.02
N THR A 122 6.25 8.85 17.00
CA THR A 122 6.65 7.46 16.84
C THR A 122 5.87 6.86 15.68
N ALA A 123 6.54 6.57 14.56
CA ALA A 123 5.93 5.81 13.50
C ALA A 123 5.37 4.55 14.17
N GLN A 124 4.06 4.33 14.08
CA GLN A 124 3.49 3.08 14.59
C GLN A 124 4.28 1.95 13.91
N HIS A 125 4.85 1.05 14.70
CA HIS A 125 5.55 -0.12 14.21
C HIS A 125 4.52 -1.10 13.65
N THR A 126 3.92 -0.79 12.50
CA THR A 126 2.95 -1.63 11.78
C THR A 126 3.60 -2.81 11.06
N PHE A 127 4.89 -3.08 11.30
CA PHE A 127 5.58 -4.25 10.75
C PHE A 127 4.88 -5.55 11.15
N ASP A 128 4.37 -5.63 12.38
CA ASP A 128 3.63 -6.79 12.89
C ASP A 128 2.19 -6.87 12.36
N ASP A 129 1.62 -5.73 11.92
CA ASP A 129 0.25 -5.65 11.38
C ASP A 129 0.20 -6.04 9.88
N ALA A 130 1.31 -5.87 9.16
CA ALA A 130 1.42 -6.18 7.72
C ALA A 130 1.68 -7.66 7.42
N ILE A 131 1.86 -8.51 8.44
CA ILE A 131 2.21 -9.93 8.28
C ILE A 131 1.04 -10.82 8.71
N PRO A 132 0.22 -11.39 7.79
CA PRO A 132 -0.73 -12.44 8.13
C PRO A 132 -0.01 -13.80 8.15
N PHE A 133 1.12 -13.93 8.84
CA PHE A 133 1.88 -15.19 8.87
C PHE A 133 1.38 -16.08 9.99
N ASN A 134 0.36 -16.87 9.65
CA ASN A 134 0.09 -18.23 10.12
C ASN A 134 0.77 -18.59 11.47
N LYS A 135 0.08 -18.31 12.59
CA LYS A 135 0.50 -18.76 13.93
C LYS A 135 0.62 -20.29 13.93
N ARG A 136 1.83 -20.83 13.71
CA ARG A 136 2.14 -22.23 14.00
C ARG A 136 1.80 -22.49 15.47
N LYS A 137 0.74 -23.28 15.73
CA LYS A 137 0.39 -23.77 17.07
C LYS A 137 1.64 -24.38 17.71
N LYS A 138 2.08 -23.85 18.85
CA LYS A 138 3.11 -24.47 19.68
C LYS A 138 2.59 -25.84 20.14
N VAL A 139 3.14 -26.92 19.60
CA VAL A 139 2.89 -28.28 20.10
C VAL A 139 3.50 -28.37 21.50
N LYS A 140 2.69 -28.71 22.50
CA LYS A 140 3.15 -28.91 23.89
C LYS A 140 4.14 -30.08 23.91
N ARG A 141 5.39 -29.82 24.32
CA ARG A 141 6.35 -30.89 24.66
C ARG A 141 5.85 -31.59 25.94
N VAL A 142 5.56 -32.88 25.82
CA VAL A 142 5.25 -33.75 26.97
C VAL A 142 6.57 -34.01 27.72
N ALA A 143 6.63 -33.61 28.98
CA ALA A 143 7.76 -33.90 29.86
C ALA A 143 7.74 -35.39 30.23
N GLY A 144 8.75 -36.15 29.81
CA GLY A 144 8.92 -37.54 30.20
C GLY A 144 9.27 -37.67 31.68
N LYS A 145 8.46 -38.44 32.42
CA LYS A 145 8.79 -38.94 33.77
C LYS A 145 10.01 -39.86 33.67
N ARG A 146 11.13 -39.47 34.26
CA ARG A 146 12.23 -40.41 34.57
C ARG A 146 11.81 -41.24 35.79
N LYS A 147 11.83 -42.57 35.63
CA LYS A 147 11.94 -43.54 36.72
C LYS A 147 13.41 -43.70 37.10
#